data_AF-A0A852X011-F1
#
_entry.id   AF-A0A852X011-F1
#
_cell.length_a   1.000
_cell.length_b   1.000
_cell.length_c   1.000
_cell.angle_alpha   90.00
_cell.angle_beta   90.00
_cell.angle_gamma   90.00
#
_symmetry.space_group_name_H-M   'P 1'
#
loop_
_entity.id
_entity.type
_entity.pdbx_description
1 polymer ?
#
loop_
_entity_poly.entity_id
_entity_poly.type
_entity_poly.pdbx_seq_one_letter_code
_entity_poly.pdbx_strand_id
1 'polypeptide(L)'
;MILAAEDVVVTIAPWSPWPIAIPLVALLAGVVLSFIGTRRRSKPMRELGFVIFLVSALTAGAMAWVLSGIWDTQARERALEELGYLSPTFEAGMSVTGGGLPPIAFTAERDDGVRVSGVLIDQGGGRWLVKVGD
;
A
#
# COMPACT_ATOMS: atom_id res chain seq x y z
N MET A 1 9.01 19.91 34.29
CA MET A 1 8.75 18.46 34.24
C MET A 1 8.69 18.12 32.75
N ILE A 2 9.78 17.56 32.22
CA ILE A 2 9.96 17.32 30.79
C ILE A 2 9.23 16.00 30.48
N LEU A 3 8.12 16.07 29.76
CA LEU A 3 7.40 14.87 29.32
C LEU A 3 8.28 14.15 28.31
N ALA A 4 8.68 12.93 28.65
CA ALA A 4 9.55 12.09 27.84
C ALA A 4 8.96 11.88 26.45
N ALA A 5 9.83 11.86 25.44
CA ALA A 5 9.53 11.32 24.12
C ALA A 5 8.93 9.92 24.31
N GLU A 6 7.61 9.79 24.17
CA GLU A 6 6.94 8.50 24.28
C GLU A 6 7.20 7.73 22.99
N ASP A 7 8.14 6.79 23.08
CA ASP A 7 8.39 5.76 22.08
C ASP A 7 7.15 4.84 22.02
N VAL A 8 6.23 5.13 21.11
CA VAL A 8 4.96 4.39 20.96
C VAL A 8 5.04 3.44 19.75
N VAL A 9 4.62 2.18 19.95
CA VAL A 9 4.54 1.21 18.85
C VAL A 9 3.12 1.12 18.33
N VAL A 10 2.94 1.37 17.03
CA VAL A 10 1.66 1.22 16.32
C VAL A 10 1.67 -0.01 15.43
N THR A 11 0.50 -0.62 15.25
CA THR A 11 0.32 -1.76 14.35
C THR A 11 -0.45 -1.32 13.11
N ILE A 12 0.19 -1.42 11.95
CA ILE A 12 -0.40 -1.07 10.66
C ILE A 12 -0.82 -2.36 9.97
N ALA A 13 -2.12 -2.50 9.71
CA ALA A 13 -2.66 -3.68 9.05
C ALA A 13 -2.14 -3.81 7.61
N PRO A 14 -1.81 -5.04 7.16
CA PRO A 14 -1.35 -5.26 5.80
C PRO A 14 -2.46 -4.92 4.80
N TRP A 15 -2.04 -4.52 3.60
CA TRP A 15 -2.95 -4.21 2.51
C TRP A 15 -3.84 -5.40 2.14
N SER A 16 -5.13 -5.15 1.94
CA SER A 16 -6.11 -6.16 1.53
C SER A 16 -6.22 -6.24 0.00
N PRO A 17 -5.95 -7.41 -0.63
CA PRO A 17 -5.91 -7.55 -2.07
C PRO A 17 -7.27 -7.68 -2.76
N TRP A 18 -8.38 -7.52 -2.02
CA TRP A 18 -9.72 -7.71 -2.55
C TRP A 18 -10.04 -6.93 -3.85
N PRO A 19 -9.54 -5.69 -4.10
CA PRO A 19 -9.84 -4.98 -5.34
C PRO A 19 -9.25 -5.66 -6.58
N ILE A 20 -8.20 -6.48 -6.42
CA ILE A 20 -7.61 -7.29 -7.51
C ILE A 20 -8.55 -8.44 -7.94
N ALA A 21 -9.54 -8.80 -7.12
CA ALA A 21 -10.45 -9.89 -7.45
C ALA A 21 -11.17 -9.66 -8.79
N ILE A 22 -11.56 -8.42 -9.10
CA ILE A 22 -12.27 -8.07 -10.34
C ILE A 22 -11.40 -8.37 -11.58
N PRO A 23 -10.19 -7.79 -11.74
CA PRO A 23 -9.35 -8.09 -12.88
C PRO A 23 -8.89 -9.55 -12.91
N LEU A 24 -8.76 -10.24 -11.77
CA LEU A 24 -8.48 -11.69 -11.76
C LEU A 24 -9.62 -12.51 -12.36
N VAL A 25 -10.88 -12.19 -12.04
CA VAL A 25 -12.04 -12.86 -12.63
C VAL A 25 -12.11 -12.60 -14.14
N ALA A 26 -11.87 -11.36 -14.58
CA ALA A 26 -11.81 -11.02 -15.99
C ALA A 26 -10.68 -11.77 -16.73
N LEU A 27 -9.51 -11.90 -16.10
CA LEU A 27 -8.38 -12.67 -16.60
C LEU A 27 -8.77 -14.13 -16.82
N LEU A 28 -9.40 -14.76 -15.82
CA LEU A 28 -9.89 -16.14 -15.93
C LEU A 28 -10.93 -16.28 -17.06
N ALA A 29 -11.85 -15.32 -17.20
CA ALA A 29 -12.82 -15.31 -18.29
C ALA A 29 -12.14 -15.22 -19.67
N GLY A 30 -11.08 -14.40 -19.79
CA GLY A 30 -10.26 -14.31 -21.01
C GLY A 30 -9.60 -15.64 -21.38
N VAL A 31 -9.03 -16.34 -20.40
CA VAL A 31 -8.46 -17.69 -20.59
C VAL A 31 -9.52 -18.67 -21.08
N VAL A 32 -10.69 -18.69 -20.45
CA VAL A 32 -11.81 -19.57 -20.83
C VAL A 32 -12.28 -19.26 -22.25
N LEU A 33 -12.46 -17.99 -22.61
CA LEU A 33 -12.84 -17.57 -23.97
C LEU A 33 -11.81 -18.00 -25.01
N SER A 34 -10.52 -17.85 -24.71
CA SER A 34 -9.43 -18.27 -25.59
C SER A 34 -9.45 -19.80 -25.83
N PHE A 35 -9.69 -20.57 -24.77
CA PHE A 35 -9.79 -22.03 -24.84
C PHE A 35 -11.01 -22.48 -25.67
N ILE A 36 -12.19 -21.89 -25.42
CA ILE A 36 -13.40 -22.21 -26.20
C ILE A 36 -13.22 -21.79 -27.66
N GLY A 37 -12.62 -20.62 -27.92
CA GLY A 37 -12.31 -20.14 -29.27
C GLY A 37 -11.40 -21.11 -30.03
N THR A 38 -10.37 -21.62 -29.37
CA THR A 38 -9.47 -22.65 -29.90
C THR A 38 -10.22 -23.94 -30.22
N ARG A 39 -11.04 -24.43 -29.28
CA ARG A 39 -11.83 -25.66 -29.47
C ARG A 39 -12.86 -25.54 -30.60
N ARG A 40 -13.46 -24.36 -30.78
CA ARG A 40 -14.44 -24.07 -31.86
C ARG A 40 -13.79 -23.64 -33.18
N ARG A 41 -12.45 -23.60 -33.27
CA ARG A 41 -11.70 -23.05 -34.42
C ARG A 41 -12.12 -21.63 -34.81
N SER A 42 -12.62 -20.85 -33.84
CA SER A 42 -13.01 -19.46 -34.05
C SER A 42 -11.85 -18.53 -33.71
N LYS A 43 -11.21 -18.00 -34.76
CA LYS A 43 -10.14 -17.00 -34.65
C LYS A 43 -10.56 -15.75 -33.85
N PRO A 44 -11.70 -15.08 -34.13
CA PRO A 44 -12.06 -13.85 -33.42
C PRO A 44 -12.29 -14.10 -31.92
N MET A 45 -12.86 -15.24 -31.56
CA MET A 45 -13.13 -15.56 -30.16
C MET A 45 -11.86 -15.88 -29.37
N ARG A 46 -10.88 -16.52 -30.04
CA ARG A 46 -9.55 -16.75 -29.46
C ARG A 46 -8.81 -15.43 -29.24
N GLU A 47 -8.80 -14.56 -30.23
CA GLU A 47 -8.13 -13.25 -30.16
C GLU A 47 -8.76 -12.36 -29.09
N LEU A 48 -10.10 -12.33 -29.01
CA LEU A 48 -10.80 -11.61 -27.94
C LEU A 48 -10.40 -12.14 -26.55
N GLY A 49 -10.34 -13.46 -26.37
CA GLY A 49 -9.89 -14.07 -25.12
C GLY A 49 -8.46 -13.67 -24.73
N PHE A 50 -7.54 -13.63 -25.71
CA PHE A 50 -6.17 -13.15 -25.50
C PHE A 50 -6.11 -11.68 -25.12
N VAL A 51 -6.89 -10.82 -25.79
CA VAL A 51 -6.96 -9.39 -25.47
C VAL A 51 -7.49 -9.18 -24.05
N ILE A 52 -8.59 -9.85 -23.69
CA ILE A 52 -9.16 -9.78 -22.33
C ILE A 52 -8.13 -10.23 -21.30
N PHE A 53 -7.44 -11.35 -21.55
CA PHE A 53 -6.39 -11.85 -20.65
C PHE A 53 -5.28 -10.82 -20.44
N LEU A 54 -4.73 -10.26 -21.52
CA LEU A 54 -3.62 -9.30 -21.46
C LEU A 54 -4.01 -8.02 -20.73
N VAL A 55 -5.15 -7.43 -21.09
CA VAL A 55 -5.67 -6.21 -20.45
C VAL A 55 -5.89 -6.46 -18.96
N SER A 56 -6.56 -7.57 -18.61
CA SER A 56 -6.85 -7.88 -17.21
C SER A 56 -5.59 -8.13 -16.38
N ALA A 57 -4.58 -8.80 -16.95
CA ALA A 57 -3.31 -9.04 -16.28
C ALA A 57 -2.56 -7.73 -16.01
N LEU A 58 -2.49 -6.84 -17.00
CA LEU A 58 -1.89 -5.51 -16.86
C LEU A 58 -2.65 -4.67 -15.83
N THR A 59 -3.98 -4.68 -15.87
CA THR A 59 -4.82 -3.97 -14.90
C THR A 59 -4.62 -4.52 -13.49
N ALA A 60 -4.58 -5.83 -13.30
CA ALA A 60 -4.32 -6.44 -11.98
C ALA A 60 -2.97 -6.00 -11.41
N GLY A 61 -1.90 -6.04 -12.23
CA GLY A 61 -0.57 -5.60 -11.82
C GLY A 61 -0.51 -4.10 -11.48
N ALA A 62 -1.10 -3.26 -12.32
CA ALA A 62 -1.18 -1.81 -12.09
C ALA A 62 -1.99 -1.49 -10.83
N MET A 63 -3.12 -2.15 -10.62
CA MET A 63 -3.94 -2.00 -9.41
C MET A 63 -3.18 -2.44 -8.16
N ALA A 64 -2.50 -3.59 -8.21
CA ALA A 64 -1.68 -4.05 -7.08
C ALA A 64 -0.65 -2.99 -6.68
N TRP A 65 0.04 -2.42 -7.67
CA TRP A 65 1.06 -1.39 -7.45
C TRP A 65 0.47 -0.09 -6.87
N VAL A 66 -0.58 0.44 -7.49
CA VAL A 66 -1.15 1.73 -7.11
C VAL A 66 -1.92 1.65 -5.78
N LEU A 67 -2.77 0.63 -5.62
CA LEU A 67 -3.59 0.52 -4.41
C LEU A 67 -2.77 0.14 -3.18
N SER A 68 -1.70 -0.65 -3.34
CA SER A 68 -0.80 -0.93 -2.21
C SER A 68 -0.12 0.35 -1.72
N GLY A 69 0.34 1.22 -2.64
CA GLY A 69 0.93 2.51 -2.29
C GLY A 69 -0.06 3.44 -1.58
N ILE A 70 -1.28 3.58 -2.10
CA ILE A 70 -2.33 4.42 -1.48
C ILE A 70 -2.67 3.91 -0.07
N TRP A 71 -2.81 2.60 0.08
CA TRP A 71 -3.10 1.99 1.38
C TRP A 71 -1.99 2.24 2.39
N ASP A 72 -0.74 2.04 1.98
CA ASP A 72 0.42 2.23 2.85
C ASP A 72 0.47 3.67 3.41
N THR A 73 0.22 4.68 2.56
CA THR A 73 0.09 6.07 3.01
C THR A 73 -1.10 6.25 3.96
N GLN A 74 -2.30 5.86 3.57
CA GLN A 74 -3.51 6.06 4.40
C GLN A 74 -3.44 5.33 5.74
N ALA A 75 -2.83 4.15 5.78
CA ALA A 75 -2.73 3.37 6.99
C ALA A 75 -1.73 3.99 7.96
N ARG A 76 -0.65 4.62 7.47
CA ARG A 76 0.26 5.42 8.30
C ARG A 76 -0.37 6.70 8.80
N GLU A 77 -1.15 7.38 7.96
CA GLU A 77 -1.90 8.58 8.36
C GLU A 77 -2.83 8.25 9.53
N ARG A 78 -3.69 7.24 9.38
CA ARG A 78 -4.62 6.81 10.44
C ARG A 78 -3.91 6.40 11.72
N ALA A 79 -2.81 5.66 11.62
CA ALA A 79 -2.05 5.22 12.80
C ALA A 79 -1.45 6.40 13.58
N LEU A 80 -1.05 7.48 12.90
CA LEU A 80 -0.57 8.71 13.55
C LEU A 80 -1.71 9.58 14.07
N GLU A 81 -2.83 9.66 13.34
CA GLU A 81 -4.05 10.35 13.79
C GLU A 81 -4.62 9.74 15.08
N GLU A 82 -4.59 8.41 15.21
CA GLU A 82 -4.97 7.70 16.44
C GLU A 82 -4.09 8.06 17.66
N LEU A 83 -2.88 8.59 17.42
CA LEU A 83 -1.97 9.08 18.44
C LEU A 83 -2.10 10.60 18.70
N GLY A 84 -3.05 11.28 18.05
CA GLY A 84 -3.24 12.73 18.17
C GLY A 84 -2.30 13.56 17.28
N TYR A 85 -1.70 12.94 16.25
CA TYR A 85 -0.94 13.64 15.21
C TYR A 85 -1.83 13.87 13.98
N LEU A 86 -2.29 15.10 13.83
CA LEU A 86 -3.18 15.56 12.76
C LEU A 86 -2.40 15.84 11.47
N SER A 87 -3.03 15.50 10.34
CA SER A 87 -2.53 15.77 8.98
C SER A 87 -1.04 15.42 8.77
N PRO A 88 -0.61 14.18 9.10
CA PRO A 88 0.79 13.80 8.97
C PRO A 88 1.23 13.81 7.50
N THR A 89 2.35 14.48 7.24
CA THR A 89 3.02 14.50 5.94
C THR A 89 4.29 13.66 6.02
N PHE A 90 4.57 12.86 5.00
CA PHE A 90 5.72 11.95 4.98
C PHE A 90 6.76 12.43 3.99
N GLU A 91 8.02 12.46 4.42
CA GLU A 91 9.15 12.69 3.54
C GLU A 91 9.73 11.34 3.09
N ALA A 92 10.00 11.22 1.79
CA ALA A 92 10.60 10.02 1.24
C ALA A 92 12.07 9.91 1.70
N GLY A 93 12.31 9.04 2.69
CA GLY A 93 13.67 8.69 3.13
C GLY A 93 14.40 7.85 2.08
N MET A 94 15.53 8.35 1.57
CA MET A 94 16.39 7.69 0.57
C MET A 94 17.49 6.79 1.19
N SER A 95 17.23 6.05 2.27
CA SER A 95 18.26 5.20 2.90
C SER A 95 18.02 3.69 2.73
N VAL A 96 18.39 3.16 1.56
CA VAL A 96 18.43 1.70 1.32
C VAL A 96 19.76 1.14 1.84
N THR A 97 19.91 1.02 3.17
CA THR A 97 21.03 0.28 3.74
C THR A 97 20.55 -0.63 4.87
N GLY A 98 20.47 -1.92 4.58
CA GLY A 98 20.33 -2.97 5.60
C GLY A 98 18.94 -3.60 5.70
N GLY A 99 18.57 -4.44 4.73
CA GLY A 99 17.60 -5.56 4.87
C GLY A 99 16.16 -5.29 5.33
N GLY A 100 15.83 -4.09 5.82
CA GLY A 100 14.52 -3.67 6.31
C GLY A 100 14.04 -2.39 5.64
N LEU A 101 12.82 -1.98 5.96
CA LEU A 101 12.25 -0.74 5.43
C LEU A 101 13.02 0.47 6.00
N PRO A 102 13.37 1.47 5.16
CA PRO A 102 14.02 2.68 5.64
C PRO A 102 13.14 3.40 6.67
N PRO A 103 13.72 4.07 7.67
CA PRO A 103 12.96 4.96 8.53
C PRO A 103 12.22 6.03 7.70
N ILE A 104 10.96 6.27 8.02
CA ILE A 104 10.13 7.24 7.31
C ILE A 104 9.97 8.47 8.19
N ALA A 105 10.53 9.59 7.75
CA ALA A 105 10.33 10.86 8.42
C ALA A 105 8.90 11.35 8.19
N PHE A 106 8.29 11.90 9.23
CA PHE A 106 7.00 12.55 9.15
C PHE A 106 7.02 13.90 9.86
N THR A 107 6.15 14.79 9.41
CA THR A 107 5.81 16.03 10.11
C THR A 107 4.31 16.11 10.26
N ALA A 108 3.83 16.37 11.47
CA ALA A 108 2.41 16.45 11.79
C ALA A 108 2.12 17.63 12.73
N GLU A 109 0.86 17.97 12.90
CA GLU A 109 0.40 18.92 13.93
C GLU A 109 -0.18 18.11 15.09
N ARG A 110 0.19 18.41 16.33
CA ARG A 110 -0.45 17.81 17.50
C ARG A 110 -1.77 18.52 17.79
N ASP A 111 -2.69 17.89 18.53
CA ASP A 111 -3.99 18.46 18.91
C ASP A 111 -3.93 19.88 19.55
N ASP A 112 -2.77 20.26 20.12
CA ASP A 112 -2.51 21.58 20.70
C ASP A 112 -2.06 22.64 19.67
N GLY A 113 -2.00 22.27 18.38
CA GLY A 113 -1.56 23.11 17.28
C GLY A 113 -0.05 23.17 17.08
N VAL A 114 0.72 22.37 17.83
CA VAL A 114 2.19 22.36 17.73
C VAL A 114 2.64 21.44 16.60
N ARG A 115 3.43 21.99 15.68
CA ARG A 115 4.05 21.20 14.61
C ARG A 115 5.19 20.35 15.18
N VAL A 116 5.13 19.06 14.98
CA VAL A 116 6.11 18.07 15.44
C VAL A 116 6.70 17.30 14.28
N SER A 117 7.99 16.96 14.40
CA SER A 117 8.69 16.12 13.44
C SER A 117 9.12 14.83 14.10
N GLY A 118 8.96 13.71 13.40
CA GLY A 118 9.29 12.40 13.92
C GLY A 118 9.70 11.42 12.84
N VAL A 119 9.99 10.20 13.27
CA VAL A 119 10.36 9.09 12.40
C VAL A 119 9.57 7.84 12.77
N LEU A 120 9.12 7.12 11.74
CA LEU A 120 8.56 5.78 11.84
C LEU A 120 9.69 4.77 11.56
N ILE A 121 9.93 3.86 12.50
CA ILE A 121 10.97 2.84 12.39
C ILE A 121 10.30 1.47 12.36
N ASP A 122 10.49 0.72 11.26
CA ASP A 122 9.94 -0.63 11.10
C ASP A 122 10.53 -1.59 12.15
N GLN A 123 9.65 -2.28 12.88
CA GLN A 123 9.97 -3.31 13.88
C GLN A 123 9.62 -4.73 13.39
N GLY A 124 9.22 -4.85 12.12
CA GLY A 124 8.78 -6.09 11.51
C GLY A 124 7.37 -6.52 11.91
N GLY A 125 6.74 -7.29 11.03
CA GLY A 125 5.39 -7.82 11.25
C GLY A 125 4.29 -6.75 11.27
N GLY A 126 4.49 -5.63 10.57
CA GLY A 126 3.53 -4.52 10.53
C GLY A 126 3.57 -3.62 11.77
N ARG A 127 4.58 -3.78 12.65
CA ARG A 127 4.78 -2.92 13.82
C ARG A 127 5.75 -1.80 13.49
N TRP A 128 5.39 -0.59 13.90
CA TRP A 128 6.17 0.62 13.65
C TRP A 128 6.38 1.37 14.95
N LEU A 129 7.64 1.70 15.25
CA LEU A 129 7.98 2.57 16.36
C LEU A 129 7.88 4.02 15.90
N VAL A 130 7.05 4.81 16.59
CA VAL A 130 6.91 6.26 16.42
C VAL A 130 7.88 6.92 17.37
N LYS A 131 8.84 7.67 16.82
CA LYS A 131 9.78 8.46 17.60
C LYS A 131 9.69 9.93 17.19
N VAL A 132 9.27 10.79 18.11
CA VAL A 132 9.20 12.25 17.88
C VAL A 132 10.50 12.88 18.35
N GLY A 133 11.06 13.77 17.52
CA GLY A 133 12.21 14.60 17.91
C GLY A 133 11.74 15.80 18.74
N ASP A 134 12.52 16.14 19.78
CA ASP A 134 12.29 17.34 20.60
C ASP A 134 12.41 18.64 19.80
#